data_AF-A0A9X2D429-F1
#
_entry.id   AF-A0A9X2D429-F1
#
_cell.length_a   1.000
_cell.length_b   1.000
_cell.length_c   1.000
_cell.angle_alpha   90.00
_cell.angle_beta   90.00
_cell.angle_gamma   90.00
#
_symmetry.space_group_name_H-M   'P 1'
#
loop_
_entity.id
_entity.type
_entity.pdbx_description
1 polymer ?
#
loop_
_entity_poly.entity_id
_entity_poly.type
_entity_poly.pdbx_seq_one_letter_code
_entity_poly.pdbx_strand_id
1 'polypeptide(L)'
;FTVGADGVWSYTTDTAHNEFAAGTTYTDTLTVTSADGTTSTITVNILGTNDAAVITPASVTLTESNAILTTGGTLAISDVDSPTTFVAQTNVAGSNGYGHFTVGADGIWSYTTDTAHNEFAAGSTYTDTLTVTSADGTTSTISVNIVGTNDAAVITPASVTLTESNAILTTGGTLAISDVDSPTTFVAQTNVAGSNG
;
A
#
# COMPACT_ATOMS: atom_id res chain seq x y z
N PHE A 1 -27.62 24.96 -31.00
CA PHE A 1 -27.73 24.59 -32.42
C PHE A 1 -28.23 25.75 -33.25
N THR A 2 -27.71 25.91 -34.46
CA THR A 2 -28.21 26.87 -35.46
C THR A 2 -28.23 26.22 -36.84
N VAL A 3 -29.17 26.64 -37.70
CA VAL A 3 -29.17 26.32 -39.13
C VAL A 3 -29.53 27.57 -39.94
N GLY A 4 -28.70 27.91 -40.91
CA GLY A 4 -28.92 29.03 -41.84
C GLY A 4 -29.87 28.66 -42.98
N ALA A 5 -30.37 29.67 -43.70
CA ALA A 5 -31.25 29.46 -44.86
C ALA A 5 -30.55 28.75 -46.04
N ASP A 6 -29.21 28.76 -46.06
CA ASP A 6 -28.34 28.04 -46.98
C ASP A 6 -28.05 26.58 -46.54
N GLY A 7 -28.61 26.16 -45.40
CA GLY A 7 -28.43 24.82 -44.83
C GLY A 7 -27.15 24.66 -44.01
N VAL A 8 -26.34 25.71 -43.83
CA VAL A 8 -25.15 25.64 -42.96
C VAL A 8 -25.60 25.58 -41.51
N TRP A 9 -25.20 24.54 -40.79
CA TRP A 9 -25.58 24.35 -39.40
C TRP A 9 -24.37 24.25 -38.48
N SER A 10 -24.60 24.58 -37.20
CA SER A 10 -23.61 24.37 -36.14
C SER A 10 -24.27 23.80 -34.89
N TYR A 11 -23.49 22.99 -34.17
CA TYR A 11 -23.87 22.39 -32.91
C TYR A 11 -22.84 22.76 -31.83
N THR A 12 -23.31 23.03 -30.62
CA THR A 12 -22.48 23.34 -29.47
C THR A 12 -23.24 22.83 -28.25
N THR A 13 -22.56 22.07 -27.41
CA THR A 13 -23.08 21.61 -26.12
C THR A 13 -23.14 22.79 -25.15
N ASP A 14 -23.98 22.67 -24.12
CA ASP A 14 -24.07 23.67 -23.05
C ASP A 14 -22.97 23.52 -21.99
N THR A 15 -22.46 22.29 -21.84
CA THR A 15 -21.37 21.92 -20.93
C THR A 15 -20.36 20.99 -21.61
N ALA A 16 -19.31 20.61 -20.87
CA ALA A 16 -18.28 19.70 -21.34
C ALA A 16 -18.71 18.22 -21.34
N HIS A 17 -19.76 17.87 -20.58
CA HIS A 17 -20.25 16.50 -20.41
C HIS A 17 -19.21 15.48 -19.93
N ASN A 18 -18.44 15.82 -18.88
CA ASN A 18 -17.49 14.89 -18.27
C ASN A 18 -18.19 13.68 -17.63
N GLU A 19 -19.49 13.74 -17.40
CA GLU A 19 -20.32 12.62 -16.94
C GLU A 19 -20.62 11.58 -18.03
N PHE A 20 -20.16 11.77 -19.28
CA PHE A 20 -20.40 10.84 -20.38
C PHE A 20 -19.43 9.66 -20.36
N ALA A 21 -19.91 8.53 -19.84
CA ALA A 21 -19.11 7.33 -19.62
C ALA A 21 -18.62 6.65 -20.92
N ALA A 22 -17.39 6.13 -20.87
CA ALA A 22 -16.79 5.35 -21.94
C ALA A 22 -17.68 4.19 -22.41
N GLY A 23 -17.71 3.98 -23.73
CA GLY A 23 -18.52 2.92 -24.34
C GLY A 23 -20.02 3.24 -24.48
N THR A 24 -20.47 4.38 -23.94
CA THR A 24 -21.83 4.89 -24.14
C THR A 24 -21.85 5.93 -25.26
N THR A 25 -22.86 5.84 -26.13
CA THR A 25 -23.15 6.88 -27.12
C THR A 25 -24.38 7.65 -26.68
N TYR A 26 -24.22 8.94 -26.48
CA TYR A 26 -25.27 9.89 -26.17
C TYR A 26 -25.72 10.53 -27.48
N THR A 27 -27.02 10.71 -27.67
CA THR A 27 -27.58 11.17 -28.93
C THR A 27 -28.45 12.39 -28.72
N ASP A 28 -28.21 13.42 -29.53
CA ASP A 28 -29.09 14.58 -29.68
C ASP A 28 -29.77 14.54 -31.05
N THR A 29 -31.05 14.91 -31.11
CA THR A 29 -31.84 14.90 -32.33
C THR A 29 -32.49 16.25 -32.55
N LEU A 30 -32.08 16.91 -33.63
CA LEU A 30 -32.48 18.27 -33.95
C LEU A 30 -33.38 18.25 -35.18
N THR A 31 -34.62 18.67 -35.02
CA THR A 31 -35.56 18.79 -36.14
C THR A 31 -35.28 20.08 -36.92
N VAL A 32 -35.12 19.96 -38.23
CA VAL A 32 -35.02 21.08 -39.17
C VAL A 32 -36.25 21.11 -40.07
N THR A 33 -36.66 22.29 -40.49
CA THR A 33 -37.87 22.49 -41.31
C THR A 33 -37.52 23.35 -42.52
N SER A 34 -37.86 22.88 -43.72
CA SER A 34 -37.73 23.66 -44.96
C SER A 34 -38.83 24.73 -45.06
N ALA A 35 -38.67 25.66 -46.00
CA ALA A 35 -39.64 26.75 -46.22
C ALA A 35 -41.06 26.27 -46.59
N ASP A 36 -41.19 25.08 -47.18
CA ASP A 36 -42.47 24.45 -47.52
C ASP A 36 -43.08 23.64 -46.35
N GLY A 37 -42.44 23.62 -45.19
CA GLY A 37 -42.89 22.90 -44.00
C GLY A 37 -42.43 21.45 -43.90
N THR A 38 -41.68 20.93 -44.89
CA THR A 38 -41.12 19.57 -44.80
C THR A 38 -40.08 19.51 -43.68
N THR A 39 -40.18 18.49 -42.81
CA THR A 39 -39.27 18.31 -41.68
C THR A 39 -38.25 17.21 -41.95
N SER A 40 -37.02 17.41 -41.48
CA SER A 40 -35.99 16.37 -41.38
C SER A 40 -35.30 16.44 -40.02
N THR A 41 -34.39 15.52 -39.74
CA THR A 41 -33.62 15.51 -38.48
C THR A 41 -32.12 15.49 -38.73
N ILE A 42 -31.38 16.15 -37.84
CA ILE A 42 -29.94 16.01 -37.69
C ILE A 42 -29.73 15.22 -36.40
N THR A 43 -28.96 14.14 -36.47
CA THR A 43 -28.60 13.33 -35.31
C THR A 43 -27.13 13.59 -34.98
N VAL A 44 -26.87 14.05 -33.77
CA VAL A 44 -25.51 14.24 -33.25
C VAL A 44 -25.23 13.11 -32.25
N ASN A 45 -24.19 12.33 -32.52
CA ASN A 45 -23.73 11.27 -31.61
C ASN A 45 -22.49 11.76 -30.86
N ILE A 46 -22.56 11.74 -29.55
CA ILE A 46 -21.49 12.12 -28.63
C ILE A 46 -21.03 10.84 -27.94
N LEU A 47 -19.80 10.42 -28.22
CA LEU A 47 -19.22 9.24 -27.60
C LEU A 47 -18.62 9.66 -26.26
N GLY A 48 -19.02 8.98 -25.19
CA GLY A 48 -18.40 9.14 -23.89
C GLY A 48 -16.95 8.64 -23.86
N THR A 49 -16.16 9.24 -22.98
CA THR A 49 -14.77 8.85 -22.69
C THR A 49 -14.64 8.58 -21.20
N ASN A 50 -13.54 7.95 -20.78
CA ASN A 50 -13.30 7.71 -19.35
C ASN A 50 -12.54 8.88 -18.74
N ASP A 51 -13.12 9.51 -17.74
CA ASP A 51 -12.44 10.39 -16.79
C ASP A 51 -11.87 9.51 -15.66
N ALA A 52 -10.55 9.57 -15.46
CA ALA A 52 -9.90 8.72 -14.46
C ALA A 52 -10.35 9.06 -13.03
N ALA A 53 -10.65 8.04 -12.23
CA ALA A 53 -10.95 8.20 -10.82
C ALA A 53 -9.85 8.94 -10.06
N VAL A 54 -10.23 9.73 -9.05
CA VAL A 54 -9.30 10.34 -8.10
C VAL A 54 -9.27 9.49 -6.84
N ILE A 55 -8.13 8.84 -6.58
CA ILE A 55 -7.92 7.97 -5.40
C ILE A 55 -6.82 8.55 -4.52
N THR A 56 -7.11 8.76 -3.23
CA THR A 56 -6.07 9.17 -2.26
C THR A 56 -5.26 7.94 -1.81
N PRO A 57 -3.93 7.89 -2.01
CA PRO A 57 -3.11 6.78 -1.54
C PRO A 57 -3.12 6.67 0.00
N ALA A 58 -2.94 5.45 0.51
CA ALA A 58 -2.82 5.21 1.95
C ALA A 58 -1.37 4.86 2.32
N SER A 59 -0.88 5.43 3.43
CA SER A 59 0.41 5.04 4.02
C SER A 59 0.31 5.00 5.54
N VAL A 60 0.74 3.89 6.14
CA VAL A 60 0.76 3.70 7.59
C VAL A 60 2.15 3.25 8.02
N THR A 61 2.61 3.75 9.17
CA THR A 61 3.84 3.29 9.80
C THR A 61 3.52 2.51 11.07
N LEU A 62 4.09 1.33 11.17
CA LEU A 62 4.07 0.44 12.33
C LEU A 62 5.48 0.36 12.92
N THR A 63 5.56 -0.02 14.18
CA THR A 63 6.81 -0.41 14.82
C THR A 63 6.76 -1.92 14.97
N GLU A 64 7.83 -2.59 14.55
CA GLU A 64 8.02 -4.02 14.77
C GLU A 64 7.82 -4.35 16.25
N SER A 65 7.27 -5.53 16.48
CA SER A 65 7.10 -6.07 17.81
C SER A 65 7.24 -7.57 17.72
N ASN A 66 7.57 -8.19 18.84
CA ASN A 66 7.61 -9.64 19.04
C ASN A 66 6.24 -10.37 18.88
N ALA A 67 5.28 -9.76 18.18
CA ALA A 67 3.95 -10.27 17.87
C ALA A 67 3.51 -9.87 16.44
N ILE A 68 2.57 -10.62 15.89
CA ILE A 68 1.89 -10.29 14.63
C ILE A 68 1.29 -8.89 14.71
N LEU A 69 1.55 -8.09 13.68
CA LEU A 69 1.02 -6.74 13.55
C LEU A 69 -0.20 -6.73 12.65
N THR A 70 -1.15 -5.85 12.97
CA THR A 70 -2.33 -5.60 12.12
C THR A 70 -2.58 -4.11 12.00
N THR A 71 -3.06 -3.68 10.84
CA THR A 71 -3.51 -2.31 10.60
C THR A 71 -4.59 -2.28 9.52
N GLY A 72 -5.20 -1.12 9.31
CA GLY A 72 -6.23 -0.94 8.30
C GLY A 72 -6.69 0.50 8.16
N GLY A 73 -7.63 0.72 7.26
CA GLY A 73 -8.20 2.03 7.00
C GLY A 73 -9.25 1.98 5.91
N THR A 74 -9.56 3.15 5.35
CA THR A 74 -10.49 3.29 4.22
C THR A 74 -9.85 4.19 3.18
N LEU A 75 -9.78 3.72 1.93
CA LEU A 75 -9.37 4.53 0.79
C LEU A 75 -10.52 5.42 0.33
N ALA A 76 -10.22 6.69 0.06
CA ALA A 76 -11.17 7.63 -0.53
C ALA A 76 -11.05 7.62 -2.06
N ILE A 77 -12.19 7.58 -2.74
CA ILE A 77 -12.31 7.60 -4.20
C ILE A 77 -13.44 8.54 -4.62
N SER A 78 -13.23 9.27 -5.71
CA SER A 78 -14.26 10.04 -6.42
C SER A 78 -14.09 9.90 -7.91
N ASP A 79 -15.21 9.86 -8.63
CA ASP A 79 -15.26 9.68 -10.07
C ASP A 79 -16.54 10.34 -10.59
N VAL A 80 -16.49 10.92 -11.80
CA VAL A 80 -17.60 11.68 -12.39
C VAL A 80 -18.45 10.84 -13.34
N ASP A 81 -17.90 9.77 -13.90
CA ASP A 81 -18.57 8.97 -14.94
C ASP A 81 -18.68 7.47 -14.57
N SER A 82 -17.95 7.04 -13.54
CA SER A 82 -17.84 5.64 -13.15
C SER A 82 -18.18 5.42 -11.67
N PRO A 83 -18.58 4.19 -11.26
CA PRO A 83 -18.82 3.89 -9.86
C PRO A 83 -17.59 4.13 -8.98
N THR A 84 -17.78 4.77 -7.83
CA THR A 84 -16.72 5.04 -6.84
C THR A 84 -16.45 3.79 -5.99
N THR A 85 -16.03 2.69 -6.62
CA THR A 85 -15.75 1.41 -5.97
C THR A 85 -14.39 0.85 -6.39
N PHE A 86 -13.86 -0.05 -5.59
CA PHE A 86 -12.63 -0.79 -5.87
C PHE A 86 -12.90 -2.22 -6.33
N VAL A 87 -11.97 -2.78 -7.08
CA VAL A 87 -11.86 -4.23 -7.28
C VAL A 87 -11.44 -4.85 -5.94
N ALA A 88 -12.34 -5.64 -5.34
CA ALA A 88 -12.06 -6.29 -4.07
C ALA A 88 -10.90 -7.29 -4.23
N GLN A 89 -10.00 -7.32 -3.25
CA GLN A 89 -8.88 -8.24 -3.19
C GLN A 89 -8.80 -8.84 -1.79
N THR A 90 -8.65 -10.15 -1.68
CA THR A 90 -8.66 -10.85 -0.39
C THR A 90 -7.37 -11.62 -0.22
N ASN A 91 -6.72 -11.44 0.94
CA ASN A 91 -5.53 -12.16 1.33
C ASN A 91 -4.38 -12.09 0.30
N VAL A 92 -4.15 -10.93 -0.29
CA VAL A 92 -3.08 -10.71 -1.28
C VAL A 92 -1.77 -10.46 -0.55
N ALA A 93 -0.75 -11.26 -0.83
CA ALA A 93 0.59 -11.03 -0.30
C ALA A 93 1.09 -9.65 -0.75
N GLY A 94 1.66 -8.89 0.18
CA GLY A 94 2.28 -7.62 -0.16
C GLY A 94 3.51 -7.78 -1.05
N SER A 95 3.94 -6.69 -1.68
CA SER A 95 5.07 -6.65 -2.63
C SER A 95 6.37 -7.28 -2.12
N ASN A 96 6.64 -7.24 -0.81
CA ASN A 96 7.82 -7.88 -0.20
C ASN A 96 7.48 -9.13 0.62
N GLY A 97 6.22 -9.55 0.67
CA GLY A 97 5.80 -10.76 1.38
C GLY A 97 5.97 -10.67 2.89
N TYR A 98 5.87 -9.48 3.48
CA TYR A 98 5.87 -9.30 4.93
C TYR A 98 4.48 -9.55 5.54
N GLY A 99 3.44 -9.50 4.72
CA GLY A 99 2.10 -9.84 5.17
C GLY A 99 1.09 -9.88 4.04
N HIS A 100 -0.18 -9.91 4.42
CA HIS A 100 -1.30 -9.95 3.51
C HIS A 100 -2.21 -8.75 3.67
N PHE A 101 -2.62 -8.21 2.53
CA PHE A 101 -3.64 -7.19 2.41
C PHE A 101 -5.00 -7.80 2.08
N THR A 102 -6.07 -7.16 2.55
CA THR A 102 -7.43 -7.34 2.06
C THR A 102 -8.04 -5.96 1.82
N VAL A 103 -8.74 -5.77 0.71
CA VAL A 103 -9.46 -4.53 0.36
C VAL A 103 -10.86 -4.89 -0.15
N GLY A 104 -11.88 -4.27 0.44
CA GLY A 104 -13.26 -4.36 0.01
C GLY A 104 -13.58 -3.42 -1.14
N ALA A 105 -14.71 -3.63 -1.80
CA ALA A 105 -15.18 -2.75 -2.87
C ALA A 105 -15.53 -1.34 -2.39
N ASP A 106 -15.78 -1.17 -1.09
CA ASP A 106 -15.99 0.09 -0.39
C ASP A 106 -14.68 0.80 0.02
N GLY A 107 -13.53 0.21 -0.33
CA GLY A 107 -12.21 0.75 0.01
C GLY A 107 -11.77 0.50 1.44
N ILE A 108 -12.57 -0.21 2.26
CA ILE A 108 -12.10 -0.67 3.58
C ILE A 108 -11.00 -1.70 3.35
N TRP A 109 -9.84 -1.48 3.97
CA TRP A 109 -8.69 -2.36 3.82
C TRP A 109 -8.08 -2.73 5.17
N SER A 110 -7.44 -3.89 5.20
CA SER A 110 -6.65 -4.37 6.32
C SER A 110 -5.32 -4.96 5.84
N TYR A 111 -4.33 -4.96 6.72
CA TYR A 111 -3.04 -5.60 6.54
C TYR A 111 -2.68 -6.36 7.82
N THR A 112 -2.15 -7.58 7.65
CA THR A 112 -1.66 -8.42 8.75
C THR A 112 -0.31 -9.01 8.35
N THR A 113 0.70 -8.89 9.22
CA THR A 113 2.01 -9.52 8.96
C THR A 113 1.94 -11.04 9.09
N ASP A 114 2.82 -11.75 8.36
CA ASP A 114 2.87 -13.22 8.42
C ASP A 114 3.51 -13.73 9.71
N THR A 115 4.52 -12.99 10.19
CA THR A 115 5.20 -13.23 11.46
C THR A 115 5.35 -11.92 12.24
N ALA A 116 5.98 -11.99 13.39
CA ALA A 116 6.39 -10.81 14.14
C ALA A 116 7.48 -9.99 13.42
N HIS A 117 8.22 -10.63 12.50
CA HIS A 117 9.40 -10.07 11.83
C HIS A 117 10.49 -9.60 12.78
N ASN A 118 10.79 -10.40 13.82
CA ASN A 118 11.90 -10.20 14.74
C ASN A 118 13.26 -10.03 14.04
N GLU A 119 13.40 -10.47 12.79
CA GLU A 119 14.58 -10.23 11.97
C GLU A 119 14.74 -8.78 11.46
N PHE A 120 13.75 -7.90 11.70
CA PHE A 120 13.78 -6.51 11.27
C PHE A 120 14.56 -5.63 12.25
N ALA A 121 15.78 -5.25 11.85
CA ALA A 121 16.72 -4.55 12.71
C ALA A 121 16.36 -3.07 12.96
N ALA A 122 16.64 -2.62 14.19
CA ALA A 122 16.54 -1.23 14.60
C ALA A 122 17.28 -0.26 13.65
N GLY A 123 16.62 0.86 13.35
CA GLY A 123 17.14 1.87 12.44
C GLY A 123 16.86 1.60 10.95
N SER A 124 16.26 0.46 10.62
CA SER A 124 15.77 0.14 9.27
C SER A 124 14.24 0.26 9.20
N THR A 125 13.73 0.51 7.99
CA THR A 125 12.29 0.48 7.69
C THR A 125 12.04 -0.46 6.54
N TYR A 126 11.11 -1.38 6.75
CA TYR A 126 10.72 -2.44 5.83
C TYR A 126 9.34 -2.11 5.30
N THR A 127 9.20 -1.94 3.99
CA THR A 127 7.95 -1.48 3.37
C THR A 127 7.28 -2.62 2.63
N ASP A 128 5.97 -2.76 2.82
CA ASP A 128 5.11 -3.63 2.03
C ASP A 128 4.04 -2.79 1.32
N THR A 129 3.65 -3.18 0.10
CA THR A 129 2.68 -2.41 -0.69
C THR A 129 1.66 -3.28 -1.40
N LEU A 130 0.45 -2.74 -1.59
CA LEU A 130 -0.60 -3.29 -2.46
C LEU A 130 -1.03 -2.26 -3.50
N THR A 131 -1.08 -2.65 -4.78
CA THR A 131 -1.76 -1.88 -5.83
C THR A 131 -3.26 -2.16 -5.78
N VAL A 132 -4.05 -1.09 -5.71
CA VAL A 132 -5.51 -1.14 -5.78
C VAL A 132 -5.99 -0.57 -7.09
N THR A 133 -7.15 -1.04 -7.56
CA THR A 133 -7.75 -0.64 -8.84
C THR A 133 -9.21 -0.29 -8.61
N SER A 134 -9.67 0.85 -9.14
CA SER A 134 -11.08 1.26 -9.17
C SER A 134 -11.87 0.56 -10.27
N ALA A 135 -13.19 0.73 -10.27
CA ALA A 135 -14.10 0.14 -11.27
C ALA A 135 -13.77 0.57 -12.72
N ASP A 136 -13.27 1.78 -12.92
CA ASP A 136 -12.86 2.34 -14.23
C ASP A 136 -11.45 1.90 -14.66
N GLY A 137 -10.71 1.19 -13.79
CA GLY A 137 -9.35 0.75 -14.05
C GLY A 137 -8.25 1.70 -13.55
N THR A 138 -8.60 2.84 -12.95
CA THR A 138 -7.61 3.73 -12.34
C THR A 138 -6.93 3.05 -11.14
N THR A 139 -5.61 3.24 -10.99
CA THR A 139 -4.81 2.54 -9.97
C THR A 139 -4.26 3.48 -8.92
N SER A 140 -4.09 2.96 -7.69
CA SER A 140 -3.41 3.63 -6.59
C SER A 140 -2.70 2.61 -5.70
N THR A 141 -2.11 3.04 -4.59
CA THR A 141 -1.32 2.18 -3.70
C THR A 141 -1.68 2.35 -2.23
N ILE A 142 -1.60 1.23 -1.51
CA ILE A 142 -1.54 1.18 -0.04
C ILE A 142 -0.10 0.80 0.32
N SER A 143 0.51 1.52 1.26
CA SER A 143 1.86 1.25 1.76
C SER A 143 1.84 1.06 3.28
N VAL A 144 2.45 -0.01 3.76
CA VAL A 144 2.70 -0.27 5.18
C VAL A 144 4.20 -0.28 5.40
N ASN A 145 4.67 0.61 6.28
CA ASN A 145 6.08 0.73 6.65
C ASN A 145 6.26 0.18 8.06
N ILE A 146 7.15 -0.78 8.24
CA ILE A 146 7.43 -1.42 9.53
C ILE A 146 8.84 -0.99 9.96
N VAL A 147 8.93 -0.22 11.02
CA VAL A 147 10.21 0.20 11.61
C VAL A 147 10.72 -0.92 12.50
N GLY A 148 11.90 -1.48 12.17
CA GLY A 148 12.50 -2.56 12.96
C GLY A 148 12.84 -2.12 14.39
N THR A 149 12.82 -3.06 15.33
CA THR A 149 13.34 -2.85 16.69
C THR A 149 14.58 -3.71 16.95
N ASN A 150 15.11 -3.66 18.16
CA ASN A 150 16.29 -4.44 18.54
C ASN A 150 15.82 -5.54 19.49
N ASP A 151 15.96 -6.79 19.08
CA ASP A 151 15.85 -7.94 19.96
C ASP A 151 17.11 -8.11 20.80
N ALA A 152 16.93 -8.50 22.07
CA ALA A 152 18.06 -8.65 22.97
C ALA A 152 18.83 -9.94 22.67
N ALA A 153 20.15 -9.82 22.49
CA ALA A 153 21.03 -10.97 22.39
C ALA A 153 20.88 -11.94 23.58
N VAL A 154 20.94 -13.23 23.28
CA VAL A 154 20.95 -14.31 24.26
C VAL A 154 22.38 -14.81 24.42
N ILE A 155 22.90 -14.76 25.65
CA ILE A 155 24.25 -15.27 26.00
C ILE A 155 24.09 -16.50 26.87
N THR A 156 24.75 -17.60 26.50
CA THR A 156 24.77 -18.83 27.31
C THR A 156 25.75 -18.66 28.48
N PRO A 157 25.29 -18.78 29.74
CA PRO A 157 26.18 -18.69 30.90
C PRO A 157 27.22 -19.81 30.91
N ALA A 158 28.43 -19.50 31.39
CA ALA A 158 29.48 -20.48 31.64
C ALA A 158 29.87 -20.51 33.11
N SER A 159 30.17 -21.70 33.63
CA SER A 159 30.66 -21.92 34.99
C SER A 159 31.80 -22.93 34.95
N VAL A 160 32.88 -22.63 35.66
CA VAL A 160 34.04 -23.51 35.82
C VAL A 160 34.38 -23.63 37.29
N THR A 161 34.63 -24.85 37.75
CA THR A 161 35.06 -25.12 39.12
C THR A 161 36.57 -25.32 39.16
N LEU A 162 37.26 -24.59 40.04
CA LEU A 162 38.67 -24.77 40.34
C LEU A 162 38.84 -25.21 41.80
N THR A 163 39.88 -25.97 42.08
CA THR A 163 40.27 -26.36 43.45
C THR A 163 41.43 -25.48 43.91
N GLU A 164 41.42 -25.09 45.18
CA GLU A 164 42.49 -24.27 45.79
C GLU A 164 43.85 -24.97 45.73
N SER A 165 44.90 -24.17 45.54
CA SER A 165 46.29 -24.65 45.48
C SER A 165 47.27 -23.53 45.87
N ASN A 166 48.54 -23.89 46.11
CA ASN A 166 49.62 -22.93 46.37
C ASN A 166 50.12 -22.17 45.11
N ALA A 167 49.46 -22.32 43.95
CA ALA A 167 49.80 -21.64 42.70
C ALA A 167 48.65 -20.72 42.23
N ILE A 168 48.97 -19.78 41.33
CA ILE A 168 47.96 -18.93 40.66
C ILE A 168 46.97 -19.84 39.90
N LEU A 169 45.68 -19.67 40.17
CA LEU A 169 44.62 -20.40 39.49
C LEU A 169 44.28 -19.69 38.16
N THR A 170 44.26 -20.45 37.07
CA THR A 170 43.91 -19.94 35.73
C THR A 170 42.88 -20.85 35.08
N THR A 171 41.94 -20.27 34.34
CA THR A 171 40.98 -21.01 33.52
C THR A 171 40.72 -20.26 32.22
N GLY A 172 40.05 -20.92 31.28
CA GLY A 172 39.60 -20.34 30.03
C GLY A 172 38.31 -21.02 29.57
N GLY A 173 37.70 -20.45 28.54
CA GLY A 173 36.49 -20.97 27.94
C GLY A 173 36.00 -20.08 26.82
N THR A 174 34.90 -20.49 26.20
CA THR A 174 34.22 -19.74 25.15
C THR A 174 32.78 -19.50 25.59
N LEU A 175 32.31 -18.26 25.48
CA LEU A 175 30.89 -17.95 25.61
C LEU A 175 30.21 -18.08 24.25
N ALA A 176 28.97 -18.58 24.26
CA ALA A 176 28.11 -18.60 23.08
C ALA A 176 27.12 -17.43 23.16
N ILE A 177 26.88 -16.77 22.02
CA ILE A 177 25.91 -15.68 21.87
C ILE A 177 25.11 -15.92 20.59
N SER A 178 23.81 -15.63 20.67
CA SER A 178 22.90 -15.62 19.53
C SER A 178 22.05 -14.36 19.57
N ASP A 179 21.77 -13.81 18.40
CA ASP A 179 20.93 -12.64 18.22
C ASP A 179 20.23 -12.78 16.86
N VAL A 180 18.98 -12.35 16.75
CA VAL A 180 18.14 -12.56 15.58
C VAL A 180 18.30 -11.44 14.54
N ASP A 181 18.66 -10.23 14.97
CA ASP A 181 18.70 -9.04 14.12
C ASP A 181 20.06 -8.32 14.15
N SER A 182 20.95 -8.72 15.06
CA SER A 182 22.24 -8.06 15.29
C SER A 182 23.43 -9.03 15.20
N PRO A 183 24.65 -8.52 14.93
CA PRO A 183 25.86 -9.35 14.91
C PRO A 183 26.16 -9.99 16.27
N THR A 184 26.52 -11.28 16.24
CA THR A 184 26.84 -12.09 17.43
C THR A 184 28.26 -11.82 17.96
N THR A 185 28.50 -10.60 18.43
CA THR A 185 29.82 -10.14 18.88
C THR A 185 29.82 -9.69 20.34
N PHE A 186 30.94 -9.89 21.03
CA PHE A 186 31.16 -9.36 22.36
C PHE A 186 31.96 -8.06 22.30
N VAL A 187 31.68 -7.16 23.23
CA VAL A 187 32.57 -6.03 23.52
C VAL A 187 33.80 -6.57 24.24
N ALA A 188 34.99 -6.31 23.69
CA ALA A 188 36.24 -6.77 24.30
C ALA A 188 36.45 -6.12 25.67
N GLN A 189 36.65 -6.97 26.68
CA GLN A 189 36.94 -6.55 28.05
C GLN A 189 38.32 -7.10 28.44
N THR A 190 39.17 -6.25 29.03
CA THR A 190 40.50 -6.65 29.51
C THR A 190 40.65 -6.24 30.96
N ASN A 191 41.33 -7.07 31.75
CA ASN A 191 41.65 -6.81 33.16
C ASN A 191 40.41 -6.45 34.02
N VAL A 192 39.26 -7.07 33.75
CA VAL A 192 38.05 -6.91 34.58
C VAL A 192 38.21 -7.79 35.81
N ALA A 193 38.31 -7.16 36.98
CA ALA A 193 38.41 -7.85 38.26
C ALA A 193 37.08 -8.54 38.62
N GLY A 194 37.16 -9.78 39.06
CA GLY A 194 36.05 -10.50 39.69
C GLY A 194 35.88 -10.08 41.16
N SER A 195 34.82 -10.56 41.80
CA SER A 195 34.53 -10.23 43.20
C SER A 195 35.58 -10.75 44.20
N ASN A 196 36.36 -11.76 43.82
CA ASN A 196 37.42 -12.36 44.64
C ASN A 196 38.80 -12.30 43.97
N GLY A 197 38.98 -11.43 42.98
CA GLY A 197 40.21 -11.29 42.18
C GLY A 197 39.93 -10.86 40.76
#